data_AF-A0AAD2KK13-F1
#
_entry.id   AF-A0AAD2KK13-F1
#
_cell.length_a   1.000
_cell.length_b   1.000
_cell.length_c   1.000
_cell.angle_alpha   90.00
_cell.angle_beta   90.00
_cell.angle_gamma   90.00
#
_symmetry.space_group_name_H-M   'P 1'
#
loop_
_entity.id
_entity.type
_entity.pdbx_description
1 polymer ?
#
loop_
_entity_poly.entity_id
_entity_poly.type
_entity_poly.pdbx_seq_one_letter_code
_entity_poly.pdbx_strand_id
1 'polypeptide(L)'
;MSNPIVEINGVKLELDQRTATTTRIDTLRIGSKVKVLKKEYSDFRVHAGVVVGFEPFEALPTIIIAYLKNSYGENPVDFISLNAQTKDVEVMAAEESELMDLQQEAILKTLDRNIESKRAELAKAEQHRELFVKHFGAMVGLAEPVSA
;
A
#
# COMPACT_ATOMS: atom_id res chain seq x y z
N MET A 1 -16.94 -14.56 -35.08
CA MET A 1 -17.06 -13.26 -34.38
C MET A 1 -15.71 -12.57 -34.50
N SER A 2 -15.65 -11.27 -34.80
CA SER A 2 -14.40 -10.52 -34.89
C SER A 2 -13.95 -10.07 -33.50
N ASN A 3 -12.66 -10.22 -33.20
CA ASN A 3 -12.06 -9.73 -31.97
C ASN A 3 -12.09 -8.18 -31.93
N PRO A 4 -12.38 -7.55 -30.78
CA PRO A 4 -12.34 -6.11 -30.66
C PRO A 4 -10.89 -5.62 -30.80
N ILE A 5 -10.71 -4.50 -31.49
CA ILE A 5 -9.42 -3.86 -31.67
C ILE A 5 -9.41 -2.59 -30.82
N VAL A 6 -8.43 -2.46 -29.94
CA VAL A 6 -8.16 -1.22 -29.21
C VAL A 6 -6.99 -0.52 -29.88
N GLU A 7 -7.15 0.76 -30.18
CA GLU A 7 -6.07 1.59 -30.73
C GLU A 7 -5.52 2.51 -29.63
N ILE A 8 -4.22 2.40 -29.35
CA ILE A 8 -3.51 3.23 -28.37
C ILE A 8 -2.34 3.89 -29.10
N ASN A 9 -2.36 5.21 -29.21
CA ASN A 9 -1.29 6.00 -29.86
C ASN A 9 -0.90 5.46 -31.26
N GLY A 10 -1.88 5.05 -32.06
CA GLY A 10 -1.65 4.51 -33.41
C GLY A 10 -1.23 3.03 -33.47
N VAL A 11 -1.11 2.36 -32.32
CA VAL A 11 -0.89 0.91 -32.24
C VAL A 11 -2.24 0.22 -32.05
N LYS A 12 -2.60 -0.66 -32.99
CA LYS A 12 -3.82 -1.48 -32.93
C LYS A 12 -3.51 -2.81 -32.26
N LEU A 13 -4.18 -3.07 -31.13
CA LEU A 13 -4.13 -4.34 -30.41
C LEU A 13 -5.45 -5.08 -30.61
N GLU A 14 -5.38 -6.24 -31.24
CA GLU A 14 -6.51 -7.17 -31.31
C GLU A 14 -6.64 -7.91 -29.98
N LEU A 15 -7.80 -7.81 -29.34
CA LEU A 15 -8.09 -8.44 -28.07
C LEU A 15 -8.69 -9.84 -28.27
N ASP A 16 -8.06 -10.87 -27.74
CA ASP A 16 -8.71 -12.18 -27.61
C ASP A 16 -9.83 -12.07 -26.56
N GLN A 17 -11.08 -12.19 -27.00
CA GLN A 17 -12.26 -12.07 -26.14
C GLN A 17 -12.30 -13.11 -24.99
N ARG A 18 -11.54 -14.20 -25.09
CA ARG A 18 -11.42 -15.20 -24.02
C ARG A 18 -10.62 -14.70 -22.82
N THR A 19 -9.68 -13.77 -23.05
CA THR A 19 -8.74 -13.29 -22.03
C THR A 19 -8.94 -11.82 -21.69
N ALA A 20 -9.42 -11.01 -22.63
CA ALA A 20 -9.59 -9.57 -22.47
C ALA A 20 -11.05 -9.16 -22.66
N THR A 21 -11.74 -8.94 -21.54
CA THR A 21 -12.98 -8.15 -21.49
C THR A 21 -12.67 -6.84 -20.80
N THR A 22 -12.92 -5.71 -21.47
CA THR A 22 -12.74 -4.35 -20.90
C THR A 22 -13.73 -4.02 -19.77
N THR A 23 -14.68 -4.93 -19.51
CA THR A 23 -15.76 -4.83 -18.51
C THR A 23 -15.80 -6.06 -17.60
N ARG A 24 -14.64 -6.63 -17.26
CA ARG A 24 -14.60 -7.83 -16.43
C ARG A 24 -15.05 -7.49 -15.00
N ILE A 25 -16.19 -8.06 -14.59
CA ILE A 25 -16.57 -8.14 -13.17
C ILE A 25 -15.72 -9.28 -12.59
N ASP A 26 -14.48 -8.98 -12.23
CA ASP A 26 -13.65 -9.95 -11.53
C ASP A 26 -14.27 -10.20 -10.16
N THR A 27 -14.62 -11.46 -9.88
CA THR A 27 -14.99 -11.86 -8.52
C THR A 27 -13.71 -11.94 -7.70
N LEU A 28 -13.35 -10.83 -7.07
CA LEU A 28 -12.21 -10.77 -6.18
C LEU A 28 -12.60 -11.32 -4.80
N ARG A 29 -11.66 -12.02 -4.18
CA ARG A 29 -11.74 -12.45 -2.79
C ARG A 29 -10.58 -11.86 -2.01
N ILE A 30 -10.64 -11.88 -0.68
CA ILE A 30 -9.47 -11.59 0.13
C ILE A 30 -8.34 -12.55 -0.26
N GLY A 31 -7.14 -12.00 -0.48
CA GLY A 31 -5.98 -12.68 -1.03
C GLY A 31 -5.89 -12.66 -2.56
N SER A 32 -6.90 -12.16 -3.28
CA SER A 32 -6.81 -11.98 -4.74
C SER A 32 -5.71 -10.99 -5.10
N LYS A 33 -4.86 -11.42 -6.02
CA LYS A 33 -3.81 -10.62 -6.64
C LYS A 33 -4.42 -9.65 -7.64
N VAL A 34 -3.97 -8.40 -7.60
CA VAL A 34 -4.50 -7.35 -8.46
C VAL A 34 -3.39 -6.48 -9.01
N LYS A 35 -3.66 -5.86 -10.16
CA LYS A 35 -2.96 -4.67 -10.65
C LYS A 35 -3.82 -3.46 -10.32
N VAL A 36 -3.16 -2.41 -9.84
CA VAL A 36 -3.79 -1.14 -9.47
C VAL A 36 -3.22 -0.08 -10.40
N LEU A 37 -4.04 0.44 -11.29
CA LEU A 37 -3.72 1.64 -12.05
C LEU A 37 -4.16 2.85 -11.23
N LYS A 38 -3.23 3.72 -10.85
CA LYS A 38 -3.51 4.88 -10.01
C LYS A 38 -2.83 6.12 -10.55
N LYS A 39 -3.50 7.26 -10.47
CA LYS A 39 -2.89 8.56 -10.75
C LYS A 39 -1.88 8.94 -9.68
N GLU A 40 -0.69 9.29 -10.14
CA GLU A 40 0.41 9.85 -9.37
C GLU A 40 0.83 11.18 -10.00
N TYR A 41 0.57 12.28 -9.29
CA TYR A 41 0.78 13.63 -9.80
C TYR A 41 0.04 13.85 -11.13
N SER A 42 0.76 13.90 -12.25
CA SER A 42 0.23 14.11 -13.60
C SER A 42 0.00 12.83 -14.41
N ASP A 43 0.54 11.69 -13.99
CA ASP A 43 0.57 10.46 -14.78
C ASP A 43 -0.14 9.30 -14.08
N PHE A 44 -0.49 8.26 -14.83
CA PHE A 44 -0.99 7.00 -14.27
C PHE A 44 0.13 5.97 -14.17
N ARG A 45 0.16 5.24 -13.06
CA ARG A 45 1.11 4.14 -12.83
C ARG A 45 0.41 2.87 -12.40
N VAL A 46 0.95 1.74 -12.86
CA VAL A 46 0.49 0.41 -12.47
C VAL A 46 1.32 -0.08 -11.29
N HIS A 47 0.62 -0.57 -10.27
CA HIS A 47 1.19 -1.16 -9.07
C HIS A 47 0.67 -2.58 -8.90
N ALA A 48 1.52 -3.45 -8.35
CA ALA A 48 1.06 -4.73 -7.85
C ALA A 48 0.35 -4.55 -6.51
N GLY A 49 -0.71 -5.32 -6.29
CA GLY A 49 -1.41 -5.32 -5.03
C GLY A 49 -2.15 -6.62 -4.73
N VAL A 50 -2.78 -6.64 -3.56
CA VAL A 50 -3.58 -7.74 -3.06
C VAL A 50 -4.78 -7.20 -2.30
N VAL A 51 -5.93 -7.83 -2.49
CA VAL A 51 -7.12 -7.55 -1.67
C VAL A 51 -6.87 -8.07 -0.26
N VAL A 52 -6.87 -7.20 0.74
CA VAL A 52 -6.57 -7.55 2.14
C VAL A 52 -7.79 -7.49 3.05
N GLY A 53 -8.88 -6.88 2.59
CA GLY A 53 -10.08 -6.75 3.42
C GLY A 53 -11.30 -6.25 2.67
N PHE A 54 -12.41 -6.28 3.39
CA PHE A 54 -13.69 -5.74 2.96
C PHE A 54 -14.41 -5.16 4.16
N GLU A 55 -14.86 -3.91 4.02
CA GLU A 55 -15.65 -3.19 5.00
C GLU A 55 -17.10 -3.16 4.50
N PRO A 56 -18.02 -3.94 5.12
CA PRO A 56 -19.38 -4.12 4.63
C PRO A 56 -20.30 -2.97 5.05
N PHE A 57 -19.88 -1.72 4.88
CA PHE A 57 -20.74 -0.58 5.16
C PHE A 57 -21.96 -0.59 4.24
N GLU A 58 -23.16 -0.42 4.79
CA GLU A 58 -24.41 -0.49 4.02
C GLU A 58 -24.48 0.57 2.91
N ALA A 59 -24.08 1.81 3.23
CA ALA A 59 -24.14 2.93 2.29
C ALA A 59 -22.95 2.96 1.30
N LEU A 60 -21.81 2.39 1.69
CA LEU A 60 -20.56 2.51 0.92
C LEU A 60 -19.64 1.31 1.17
N PRO A 61 -20.02 0.11 0.69
CA PRO A 61 -19.19 -1.09 0.83
C PRO A 61 -17.82 -0.83 0.19
N THR A 62 -16.75 -1.17 0.91
CA THR A 62 -15.39 -0.75 0.56
C THR A 62 -14.45 -1.94 0.58
N ILE A 63 -13.70 -2.15 -0.50
CA ILE A 63 -12.65 -3.16 -0.61
C ILE A 63 -11.33 -2.51 -0.20
N ILE A 64 -10.56 -3.18 0.66
CA ILE A 64 -9.24 -2.71 1.07
C ILE A 64 -8.18 -3.44 0.25
N ILE A 65 -7.36 -2.67 -0.46
CA ILE A 65 -6.30 -3.18 -1.33
C ILE A 65 -4.96 -2.66 -0.78
N ALA A 66 -4.05 -3.58 -0.46
CA ALA A 66 -2.66 -3.24 -0.22
C ALA A 66 -1.91 -3.26 -1.56
N TYR A 67 -1.14 -2.22 -1.87
CA TYR A 67 -0.37 -2.13 -3.10
C TYR A 67 1.06 -1.66 -2.84
N LEU A 68 1.95 -2.03 -3.76
CA LEU A 68 3.36 -1.71 -3.69
C LEU A 68 3.65 -0.39 -4.42
N LYS A 69 4.20 0.58 -3.70
CA LYS A 69 4.69 1.82 -4.30
C LYS A 69 5.97 1.54 -5.08
N ASN A 70 6.04 2.06 -6.30
CA ASN A 70 7.24 2.00 -7.13
C ASN A 70 8.28 3.08 -6.75
N SER A 71 8.10 3.79 -5.64
CA SER A 71 8.99 4.88 -5.21
C SER A 71 9.96 4.42 -4.12
N TYR A 72 11.16 5.03 -4.11
CA TYR A 72 12.23 4.83 -3.13
C TYR A 72 11.89 5.37 -1.72
N GLY A 73 10.63 5.27 -1.27
CA GLY A 73 10.16 5.77 0.03
C GLY A 73 10.34 4.79 1.19
N GLU A 74 10.13 5.27 2.42
CA GLU A 74 10.20 4.45 3.64
C GLU A 74 9.06 3.41 3.72
N ASN A 75 7.89 3.71 3.16
CA ASN A 75 6.75 2.78 3.21
C ASN A 75 6.47 2.23 1.81
N PRO A 76 7.02 1.05 1.47
CA PRO A 76 6.82 0.44 0.15
C PRO A 76 5.40 -0.12 -0.03
N VAL A 77 4.64 -0.29 1.05
CA VAL A 77 3.24 -0.76 1.03
C VAL A 77 2.32 0.40 1.39
N ASP A 78 1.28 0.60 0.60
CA ASP A 78 0.21 1.56 0.90
C ASP A 78 -1.16 0.93 0.62
N PHE A 79 -2.24 1.60 1.04
CA PHE A 79 -3.59 1.07 0.99
C PHE A 79 -4.52 1.93 0.15
N ILE A 80 -5.45 1.28 -0.54
CA ILE A 80 -6.57 1.91 -1.24
C ILE A 80 -7.86 1.37 -0.66
N SER A 81 -8.76 2.29 -0.33
CA SER A 81 -10.17 2.04 -0.07
C SER A 81 -10.93 2.17 -1.39
N LEU A 82 -11.18 1.05 -2.05
CA LEU A 82 -11.88 0.99 -3.33
C LEU A 82 -13.40 0.87 -3.08
N ASN A 83 -14.16 1.87 -3.51
CA ASN A 83 -15.62 1.92 -3.44
C ASN A 83 -16.19 2.80 -4.56
N ALA A 84 -17.52 3.00 -4.55
CA ALA A 84 -18.23 3.75 -5.59
C ALA A 84 -17.81 5.23 -5.73
N GLN A 85 -17.08 5.79 -4.75
CA GLN A 85 -16.64 7.18 -4.74
C GLN A 85 -15.14 7.32 -5.07
N THR A 86 -14.40 6.23 -5.19
CA THR A 86 -12.98 6.26 -5.55
C THR A 86 -12.80 6.86 -6.94
N LYS A 87 -11.87 7.81 -7.08
CA LYS A 87 -11.51 8.47 -8.34
C LYS A 87 -10.05 8.20 -8.67
N ASP A 88 -9.71 8.28 -9.96
CA ASP A 88 -8.34 8.19 -10.45
C ASP A 88 -7.62 6.86 -10.08
N VAL A 89 -8.40 5.80 -9.88
CA VAL A 89 -7.93 4.45 -9.55
C VAL A 89 -8.77 3.41 -10.31
N GLU A 90 -8.10 2.45 -10.94
CA GLU A 90 -8.69 1.26 -11.52
C GLU A 90 -7.98 0.01 -11.00
N VAL A 91 -8.72 -1.10 -10.90
CA VAL A 91 -8.22 -2.36 -10.35
C VAL A 91 -8.65 -3.49 -11.25
N MET A 92 -7.70 -4.39 -11.55
CA MET A 92 -7.96 -5.61 -12.31
C MET A 92 -7.32 -6.81 -11.61
N ALA A 93 -7.90 -8.00 -11.76
CA ALA A 93 -7.23 -9.22 -11.32
C ALA A 93 -5.89 -9.38 -12.04
N ALA A 94 -4.91 -9.92 -11.31
CA ALA A 94 -3.59 -10.23 -11.84
C ALA A 94 -3.33 -11.73 -11.72
N GLU A 95 -2.70 -12.29 -12.74
CA GLU A 95 -2.22 -13.67 -12.68
C GLU A 95 -0.93 -13.75 -11.85
N GLU A 96 -0.69 -14.91 -11.23
CA GLU A 96 0.50 -15.19 -10.40
C GLU A 96 1.80 -14.80 -11.13
N SER A 97 1.93 -15.24 -12.39
CA SER A 97 3.11 -15.01 -13.23
C SER A 97 3.38 -13.54 -13.51
N GLU A 98 2.35 -12.69 -13.51
CA GLU A 98 2.48 -11.26 -13.78
C GLU A 98 3.02 -10.46 -12.58
N LEU A 99 3.05 -11.09 -11.41
CA LEU A 99 3.51 -10.50 -10.16
C LEU A 99 4.80 -11.15 -9.64
N MET A 100 5.36 -12.13 -10.37
CA MET A 100 6.59 -12.83 -9.97
C MET A 100 7.84 -11.93 -10.04
N ASP A 101 7.82 -10.89 -10.86
CA ASP A 101 8.92 -9.93 -10.98
C ASP A 101 8.96 -8.85 -9.87
N LEU A 102 8.08 -8.96 -8.89
CA LEU A 102 8.12 -8.09 -7.73
C LEU A 102 9.36 -8.43 -6.91
N GLN A 103 10.21 -7.43 -6.67
CA GLN A 103 11.41 -7.53 -5.84
C GLN A 103 11.04 -7.69 -4.35
N GLN A 104 10.34 -8.77 -4.01
CA GLN A 104 9.81 -9.06 -2.67
C GLN A 104 10.92 -8.99 -1.61
N GLU A 105 12.10 -9.53 -1.93
CA GLU A 105 13.28 -9.46 -1.07
C GLU A 105 13.75 -8.00 -0.82
N ALA A 106 13.76 -7.16 -1.85
CA ALA A 106 14.13 -5.76 -1.71
C ALA A 106 13.12 -4.97 -0.87
N ILE A 107 11.83 -5.28 -1.01
CA ILE A 107 10.75 -4.68 -0.22
C ILE A 107 10.88 -5.08 1.25
N LEU A 108 11.04 -6.37 1.54
CA LEU A 108 11.22 -6.87 2.91
C LEU A 108 12.47 -6.24 3.56
N LYS A 109 13.59 -6.22 2.85
CA LYS A 109 14.82 -5.57 3.33
C LYS A 109 14.64 -4.09 3.63
N THR A 110 13.82 -3.40 2.84
CA THR A 110 13.49 -1.98 3.08
C THR A 110 12.67 -1.83 4.36
N LEU A 111 11.64 -2.67 4.54
CA LEU A 111 10.82 -2.67 5.75
C LEU A 111 11.65 -2.96 7.00
N ASP A 112 12.52 -3.97 6.96
CA ASP A 112 13.39 -4.35 8.08
C ASP A 112 14.34 -3.21 8.47
N ARG A 113 14.98 -2.57 7.49
CA ARG A 113 15.84 -1.40 7.72
C ARG A 113 15.08 -0.26 8.41
N ASN A 114 13.82 -0.05 8.03
CA ASN A 114 13.02 1.04 8.60
C ASN A 114 12.58 0.69 10.03
N ILE A 115 12.27 -0.58 10.31
CA ILE A 115 12.01 -1.07 11.68
C ILE A 115 13.25 -0.82 12.56
N GLU A 116 14.44 -1.19 12.09
CA GLU A 116 15.69 -0.97 12.84
C GLU A 116 15.94 0.51 13.12
N SER A 117 15.76 1.37 12.10
CA SER A 117 15.89 2.82 12.26
C SER A 117 14.91 3.38 13.29
N LYS A 118 13.63 2.97 13.25
CA LYS A 118 12.63 3.45 14.22
C LYS A 118 12.85 2.91 15.64
N ARG A 119 13.39 1.70 15.79
CA ARG A 119 13.81 1.19 17.11
C ARG A 119 14.95 2.02 17.70
N ALA A 120 15.93 2.43 16.88
CA ALA A 120 17.01 3.30 17.33
C ALA A 120 16.50 4.70 17.74
N GLU A 121 15.56 5.27 16.99
CA GLU A 121 14.89 6.53 17.35
C GLU A 121 14.13 6.40 18.67
N LEU A 122 13.38 5.31 18.88
CA LEU A 122 12.67 5.03 20.13
C LEU A 122 13.62 4.94 21.32
N ALA A 123 14.69 4.16 21.21
CA ALA A 123 15.67 4.00 22.28
C ALA A 123 16.29 5.36 22.69
N LYS A 124 16.57 6.22 21.72
CA LYS A 124 17.04 7.59 21.98
C LYS A 124 16.00 8.44 22.69
N ALA A 125 14.73 8.37 22.26
CA ALA A 125 13.64 9.09 22.89
C ALA A 125 13.41 8.63 24.34
N GLU A 126 13.49 7.33 24.60
CA GLU A 126 13.41 6.75 25.94
C GLU A 126 14.56 7.21 26.83
N GLN A 127 15.80 7.21 26.32
CA GLN A 127 16.96 7.74 27.04
C GLN A 127 16.79 9.22 27.40
N HIS A 128 16.29 10.04 26.47
CA HIS A 128 16.00 11.45 26.73
C HIS A 128 14.93 11.62 27.80
N ARG A 129 13.87 10.80 27.76
CA ARG A 129 12.82 10.79 28.79
C ARG A 129 13.38 10.42 30.15
N GLU A 130 14.21 9.38 30.22
CA GLU A 130 14.83 8.94 31.48
C GLU A 130 15.73 10.02 32.07
N LEU A 131 16.59 10.64 31.26
CA LEU A 131 17.44 11.75 31.70
C LEU A 131 16.60 12.93 32.19
N PHE A 132 15.50 13.24 31.51
CA PHE A 132 14.59 14.29 31.94
C PHE A 132 13.96 13.96 33.30
N VAL A 133 13.39 12.77 33.48
CA VAL A 133 12.79 12.35 34.76
C VAL A 133 13.84 12.34 35.87
N LYS A 134 15.04 11.82 35.61
CA LYS A 134 16.13 11.73 36.59
C LYS A 134 16.62 13.09 37.07
N HIS A 135 16.78 14.06 36.16
CA HIS A 135 17.41 15.35 36.48
C HIS A 135 16.42 16.49 36.71
N PHE A 136 15.22 16.41 36.12
CA PHE A 136 14.20 17.45 36.18
C PHE A 136 12.90 16.97 36.85
N GLY A 137 12.73 15.67 37.13
CA GLY A 137 11.49 15.10 37.68
C GLY A 137 11.06 15.72 39.00
N ALA A 138 11.99 16.02 39.91
CA ALA A 138 11.70 16.71 41.17
C ALA A 138 11.25 18.17 40.98
N MET A 139 11.71 18.84 39.91
CA MET A 139 11.34 20.23 39.59
C MET A 139 9.91 20.34 39.06
N VAL A 140 9.40 19.29 38.41
CA VAL A 140 8.06 19.26 37.77
C VAL A 140 7.06 18.33 38.46
N GLY A 141 7.37 17.85 39.67
CA GLY A 141 6.46 17.00 40.46
C GLY A 141 6.22 15.59 39.91
N LEU A 142 7.15 15.08 39.08
CA LEU A 142 7.10 13.73 38.49
C LEU A 142 7.93 12.68 39.26
N ALA A 143 8.64 13.08 40.32
CA ALA A 143 9.35 12.19 41.23
C ALA A 143 9.20 12.68 42.68
N GLU A 144 9.06 11.76 43.65
CA GLU A 144 9.09 12.14 45.07
C GLU A 144 10.48 12.71 45.43
N PRO A 145 10.54 13.75 46.29
CA PRO A 145 11.80 14.39 46.64
C PRO A 145 12.73 13.36 47.28
N VAL A 146 13.92 13.19 46.69
CA VAL A 146 14.98 12.40 47.30
C VAL A 146 15.37 13.11 48.59
N SER A 147 15.08 12.47 49.73
CA SER A 147 15.50 12.96 51.04
C SER A 147 17.02 13.09 51.06
N ALA A 148 17.50 14.29 51.40
CA ALA A 148 18.91 14.59 51.62
C ALA A 148 19.49 13.79 52.80
#